data_AF-A0AAW1PRU3-F1
#
_entry.id   AF-A0AAW1PRU3-F1
#
_cell.length_a   1.000
_cell.length_b   1.000
_cell.length_c   1.000
_cell.angle_alpha   90.00
_cell.angle_beta   90.00
_cell.angle_gamma   90.00
#
_symmetry.space_group_name_H-M   'P 1'
#
loop_
_entity.id
_entity.type
_entity.pdbx_description
1 polymer ?
#
loop_
_entity_poly.entity_id
_entity_poly.type
_entity_poly.pdbx_seq_one_letter_code
_entity_poly.pdbx_strand_id
1 'polypeptide(L)'
;MQALPALAGDVQRSSKLLLPSQQPLAMSMGSLEADKSVVRHALLPSGGSGGSLKTHKKGEAKVHMVGSVPDMSASWSAKVAVTTEQQADALAMAQVYGSMREKFAAHGLNLAAVRATRQYYANLDGPNATPHPLQYAHFPTPLEDGAVRLGVFLLGSAPSLAARAVEATQEVFSALPEGMQPHASGQTDLHLTIFMPSQPSDPRPDPFAPDGGLDPKSAPHPIPAPTAETLTQEVQVFRDLAATTRPPRFEVHSLVFADSGTLLLCFVDTSKRLAGLRAQLRIAFTGGAARQSSIMHITLGRVLAPKQLTADDIAAVQAKCDTWTAKLRGTAFTPDALWHVQELTFTSVDGKRERLALNQD
;
A
#
# COMPACT_ATOMS: atom_id res chain seq x y z
N MET A 1 -44.17 49.54 9.41
CA MET A 1 -43.44 50.51 8.55
C MET A 1 -42.75 49.68 7.47
N GLN A 2 -43.36 49.49 6.29
CA GLN A 2 -43.22 50.36 5.10
C GLN A 2 -41.74 50.63 4.75
N ALA A 3 -41.22 50.49 3.53
CA ALA A 3 -41.59 49.85 2.27
C ALA A 3 -40.36 50.00 1.33
N LEU A 4 -40.01 48.95 0.56
CA LEU A 4 -39.47 48.94 -0.83
C LEU A 4 -38.18 49.78 -1.19
N PRO A 5 -37.55 49.63 -2.39
CA PRO A 5 -37.88 48.75 -3.54
C PRO A 5 -36.73 47.90 -4.11
N ALA A 6 -37.15 46.98 -4.99
CA ALA A 6 -36.37 46.28 -6.00
C ALA A 6 -35.91 47.21 -7.14
N LEU A 7 -34.78 46.86 -7.78
CA LEU A 7 -34.46 47.30 -9.15
C LEU A 7 -33.89 46.13 -9.95
N ALA A 8 -34.52 45.92 -11.10
CA ALA A 8 -34.15 45.00 -12.16
C ALA A 8 -32.96 45.54 -12.98
N GLY A 9 -32.27 44.63 -13.66
CA GLY A 9 -31.22 44.98 -14.62
C GLY A 9 -30.81 43.77 -15.45
N ASP A 10 -31.58 43.48 -16.50
CA ASP A 10 -31.17 42.63 -17.62
C ASP A 10 -30.02 43.29 -18.40
N VAL A 11 -28.95 42.54 -18.67
CA VAL A 11 -28.04 42.81 -19.80
C VAL A 11 -27.63 41.48 -20.43
N GLN A 12 -28.21 41.21 -21.60
CA GLN A 12 -27.70 40.27 -22.59
C GLN A 12 -26.32 40.72 -23.08
N ARG A 13 -25.32 39.83 -23.08
CA ARG A 13 -24.24 39.85 -24.08
C ARG A 13 -23.87 38.44 -24.53
N SER A 14 -24.20 38.17 -25.78
CA SER A 14 -23.69 37.08 -26.60
C SER A 14 -22.22 37.30 -26.90
N SER A 15 -21.39 36.28 -26.68
CA SER A 15 -20.06 36.19 -27.26
C SER A 15 -19.85 34.77 -27.77
N LYS A 16 -20.06 34.59 -29.08
CA LYS A 16 -19.54 33.46 -29.86
C LYS A 16 -18.02 33.51 -29.80
N LEU A 17 -17.38 32.43 -29.38
CA LEU A 17 -15.95 32.23 -29.57
C LEU A 17 -15.72 30.90 -30.28
N LEU A 18 -15.07 31.02 -31.43
CA LEU A 18 -14.77 29.97 -32.38
C LEU A 18 -13.78 28.96 -31.79
N LEU A 19 -14.07 27.68 -32.01
CA LEU A 19 -13.13 26.57 -31.88
C LEU A 19 -12.22 26.53 -33.12
N PRO A 20 -10.89 26.43 -32.98
CA PRO A 20 -10.03 26.01 -34.07
C PRO A 20 -9.98 24.48 -34.16
N SER A 21 -10.35 24.00 -35.34
CA SER A 21 -10.11 22.64 -35.83
C SER A 21 -8.60 22.37 -35.95
N GLN A 22 -8.12 21.27 -35.38
CA GLN A 22 -6.87 20.67 -35.80
C GLN A 22 -7.09 19.22 -36.24
N GLN A 23 -6.75 18.99 -37.50
CA GLN A 23 -6.69 17.68 -38.15
C GLN A 23 -5.45 16.89 -37.66
N PRO A 24 -5.51 15.55 -37.67
CA PRO A 24 -4.39 14.71 -37.28
C PRO A 24 -3.34 14.60 -38.39
N LEU A 25 -2.08 14.83 -38.01
CA LEU A 25 -0.90 14.51 -38.81
C LEU A 25 -0.67 12.99 -38.81
N ALA A 26 -0.84 12.37 -39.98
CA ALA A 26 -0.43 11.01 -40.25
C ALA A 26 1.11 10.93 -40.29
N MET A 27 1.70 10.13 -39.41
CA MET A 27 3.11 9.74 -39.51
C MET A 27 3.23 8.40 -40.22
N SER A 28 3.94 8.46 -41.33
CA SER A 28 4.43 7.37 -42.18
C SER A 28 5.24 6.35 -41.37
N MET A 29 4.86 5.07 -41.41
CA MET A 29 5.72 3.96 -41.02
C MET A 29 6.43 3.43 -42.26
N GLY A 30 7.74 3.69 -42.32
CA GLY A 30 8.65 3.13 -43.31
C GLY A 30 8.83 1.63 -43.12
N SER A 31 8.62 0.92 -44.21
CA SER A 31 8.91 -0.50 -44.41
C SER A 31 10.42 -0.78 -44.35
N LEU A 32 10.80 -1.86 -43.66
CA LEU A 32 12.08 -2.55 -43.86
C LEU A 32 11.78 -4.05 -43.88
N GLU A 33 11.71 -4.59 -45.09
CA GLU A 33 11.84 -6.02 -45.39
C GLU A 33 13.30 -6.44 -45.26
N ALA A 34 13.54 -7.62 -44.69
CA ALA A 34 14.67 -8.47 -45.05
C ALA A 34 14.28 -9.95 -44.88
N ASP A 35 14.82 -10.76 -45.79
CA ASP A 35 14.28 -11.99 -46.34
C ASP A 35 14.73 -13.28 -45.62
N LYS A 36 13.79 -14.25 -45.58
CA LYS A 36 13.86 -15.74 -45.63
C LYS A 36 15.10 -16.54 -45.16
N SER A 37 14.83 -17.59 -44.37
CA SER A 37 14.83 -19.01 -44.85
C SER A 37 14.33 -19.98 -43.75
N VAL A 38 13.19 -20.68 -43.96
CA VAL A 38 13.02 -22.11 -44.32
C VAL A 38 13.56 -23.13 -43.29
N VAL A 39 12.66 -23.85 -42.60
CA VAL A 39 12.53 -25.34 -42.60
C VAL A 39 11.07 -25.73 -42.32
N ARG A 40 10.52 -26.60 -43.18
CA ARG A 40 9.21 -27.28 -43.09
C ARG A 40 9.33 -28.62 -42.36
N HIS A 41 8.28 -29.01 -41.63
CA HIS A 41 7.66 -30.35 -41.47
C HIS A 41 6.70 -30.26 -40.26
N ALA A 42 5.52 -30.86 -40.14
CA ALA A 42 4.58 -31.59 -41.00
C ALA A 42 3.21 -31.56 -40.26
N LEU A 43 2.14 -32.01 -40.93
CA LEU A 43 0.71 -31.91 -40.55
C LEU A 43 0.22 -32.87 -39.44
N LEU A 44 -0.65 -32.33 -38.55
CA LEU A 44 -1.99 -32.79 -38.04
C LEU A 44 -2.18 -34.21 -37.41
N PRO A 45 -3.25 -34.49 -36.60
CA PRO A 45 -4.53 -33.76 -36.47
C PRO A 45 -5.12 -33.51 -35.06
N SER A 46 -6.23 -32.78 -35.14
CA SER A 46 -7.26 -32.32 -34.21
C SER A 46 -7.76 -33.22 -33.07
N GLY A 47 -8.16 -32.57 -31.97
CA GLY A 47 -9.26 -33.01 -31.09
C GLY A 47 -9.15 -32.46 -29.66
N GLY A 48 -10.14 -31.68 -29.19
CA GLY A 48 -10.30 -31.41 -27.76
C GLY A 48 -10.67 -29.97 -27.41
N SER A 49 -11.98 -29.71 -27.35
CA SER A 49 -12.60 -28.56 -26.69
C SER A 49 -12.31 -28.55 -25.18
N GLY A 50 -11.79 -27.44 -24.67
CA GLY A 50 -11.65 -27.22 -23.22
C GLY A 50 -11.15 -25.80 -22.94
N GLY A 51 -12.06 -24.92 -22.53
CA GLY A 51 -11.73 -23.56 -22.10
C GLY A 51 -10.78 -23.61 -20.91
N SER A 52 -9.54 -23.20 -21.12
CA SER A 52 -8.53 -23.05 -20.07
C SER A 52 -8.18 -21.57 -19.96
N LEU A 53 -8.52 -20.98 -18.81
CA LEU A 53 -8.04 -19.67 -18.39
C LEU A 53 -6.51 -19.68 -18.49
N LYS A 54 -5.98 -18.93 -19.47
CA LYS A 54 -4.55 -18.66 -19.57
C LYS A 54 -4.15 -17.81 -18.38
N THR A 55 -3.51 -18.45 -17.40
CA THR A 55 -2.73 -17.78 -16.38
C THR A 55 -1.55 -17.11 -17.07
N HIS A 56 -1.58 -15.78 -17.17
CA HIS A 56 -0.40 -15.00 -17.52
C HIS A 56 0.63 -15.15 -16.39
N LYS A 57 1.58 -16.09 -16.55
CA LYS A 57 2.85 -16.07 -15.81
C LYS A 57 3.63 -14.82 -16.24
N LYS A 58 3.35 -13.69 -15.60
CA LYS A 58 4.25 -12.53 -15.61
C LYS A 58 5.47 -12.95 -14.80
N GLY A 59 6.66 -12.85 -15.39
CA GLY A 59 7.91 -13.23 -14.73
C GLY A 59 8.06 -12.49 -13.41
N GLU A 60 7.86 -13.20 -12.31
CA GLU A 60 8.33 -12.74 -11.01
C GLU A 60 9.86 -12.65 -11.12
N ALA A 61 10.39 -11.44 -11.02
CA ALA A 61 11.82 -11.25 -10.81
C ALA A 61 12.18 -12.11 -9.59
N LYS A 62 13.04 -13.12 -9.78
CA LYS A 62 13.61 -13.87 -8.66
C LYS A 62 14.36 -12.86 -7.81
N VAL A 63 13.75 -12.46 -6.70
CA VAL A 63 14.39 -11.64 -5.68
C VAL A 63 15.45 -12.55 -5.05
N HIS A 64 16.70 -12.40 -5.49
CA HIS A 64 17.83 -12.97 -4.78
C HIS A 64 17.97 -12.18 -3.48
N MET A 65 17.43 -12.74 -2.40
CA MET A 65 17.63 -12.22 -1.05
C MET A 65 19.10 -12.44 -0.69
N VAL A 66 19.89 -11.37 -0.62
CA VAL A 66 21.29 -11.38 -0.21
C VAL A 66 21.32 -10.98 1.26
N GLY A 67 21.75 -11.89 2.15
CA GLY A 67 21.82 -11.68 3.61
C GLY A 67 20.75 -12.43 4.42
N SER A 68 20.95 -12.53 5.74
CA SER A 68 20.12 -13.31 6.67
C SER A 68 18.77 -12.64 7.01
N VAL A 69 18.10 -12.01 6.07
CA VAL A 69 16.81 -11.35 6.35
C VAL A 69 15.77 -12.40 6.75
N PRO A 70 14.95 -12.17 7.80
CA PRO A 70 13.97 -13.16 8.24
C PRO A 70 12.98 -13.53 7.12
N ASP A 71 12.62 -14.82 7.03
CA ASP A 71 11.75 -15.31 5.96
C ASP A 71 10.34 -14.70 6.09
N MET A 72 10.03 -13.84 5.12
CA MET A 72 8.73 -13.17 4.98
C MET A 72 7.90 -13.71 3.82
N SER A 73 8.32 -14.80 3.19
CA SER A 73 7.67 -15.38 2.01
C SER A 73 6.18 -15.66 2.26
N ALA A 74 5.81 -16.21 3.43
CA ALA A 74 4.43 -16.51 3.78
C ALA A 74 3.58 -15.25 3.95
N SER A 75 4.10 -14.24 4.66
CA SER A 75 3.44 -12.94 4.80
C SER A 75 3.26 -12.28 3.43
N TRP A 76 4.27 -12.40 2.57
CA TRP A 76 4.28 -11.78 1.25
C TRP A 76 3.37 -12.49 0.26
N SER A 77 3.21 -13.81 0.38
CA SER A 77 2.26 -14.59 -0.40
C SER A 77 0.81 -14.33 0.03
N ALA A 78 0.60 -13.87 1.27
CA ALA A 78 -0.71 -13.42 1.74
C ALA A 78 -1.06 -11.99 1.30
N LYS A 79 -0.07 -11.16 0.93
CA LYS A 79 -0.31 -9.80 0.43
C LYS A 79 -0.97 -9.84 -0.94
N VAL A 80 -2.04 -9.06 -1.08
CA VAL A 80 -2.65 -8.82 -2.39
C VAL A 80 -1.77 -7.88 -3.21
N ALA A 81 -1.53 -8.27 -4.47
CA ALA A 81 -0.86 -7.43 -5.46
C ALA A 81 -1.89 -6.94 -6.49
N VAL A 82 -1.97 -5.62 -6.67
CA VAL A 82 -2.79 -4.99 -7.70
C VAL A 82 -1.94 -4.15 -8.66
N THR A 83 -2.37 -4.08 -9.91
CA THR A 83 -1.76 -3.25 -10.95
C THR A 83 -1.98 -1.75 -10.69
N THR A 84 -1.20 -0.89 -11.35
CA THR A 84 -1.39 0.58 -11.27
C THR A 84 -2.78 0.98 -11.78
N GLU A 85 -3.25 0.31 -12.83
CA GLU A 85 -4.57 0.53 -13.42
C GLU A 85 -5.68 0.19 -12.42
N GLN A 86 -5.56 -0.96 -11.73
CA GLN A 86 -6.50 -1.34 -10.68
C GLN A 86 -6.48 -0.36 -9.51
N GLN A 87 -5.31 0.14 -9.10
CA GLN A 87 -5.21 1.14 -8.03
C GLN A 87 -5.96 2.44 -8.33
N ALA A 88 -5.98 2.85 -9.59
CA ALA A 88 -6.68 4.06 -10.05
C ALA A 88 -8.19 3.84 -10.28
N ASP A 89 -8.67 2.60 -10.18
CA ASP A 89 -10.07 2.24 -10.36
C ASP A 89 -10.72 1.84 -9.01
N ALA A 90 -11.60 2.71 -8.52
CA ALA A 90 -12.32 2.50 -7.27
C ALA A 90 -13.15 1.20 -7.27
N LEU A 91 -13.72 0.80 -8.41
CA LEU A 91 -14.51 -0.43 -8.50
C LEU A 91 -13.61 -1.67 -8.45
N ALA A 92 -12.47 -1.63 -9.14
CA ALA A 92 -11.48 -2.71 -9.07
C ALA A 92 -10.94 -2.87 -7.64
N MET A 93 -10.67 -1.75 -6.95
CA MET A 93 -10.24 -1.79 -5.55
C MET A 93 -11.33 -2.31 -4.61
N ALA A 94 -12.60 -1.95 -4.83
CA ALA A 94 -13.71 -2.50 -4.06
C ALA A 94 -13.81 -4.03 -4.19
N GLN A 95 -13.62 -4.57 -5.40
CA GLN A 95 -13.57 -6.02 -5.63
C GLN A 95 -12.41 -6.68 -4.89
N VAL A 96 -11.24 -6.04 -4.88
CA VAL A 96 -10.07 -6.52 -4.12
C VAL A 96 -10.41 -6.61 -2.63
N TYR A 97 -10.99 -5.56 -2.05
CA TYR A 97 -11.39 -5.58 -0.64
C TYR A 97 -12.48 -6.63 -0.34
N GLY A 98 -13.44 -6.81 -1.26
CA GLY A 98 -14.44 -7.87 -1.18
C GLY A 98 -13.82 -9.26 -1.12
N SER A 99 -12.91 -9.57 -2.05
CA SER A 99 -12.23 -10.87 -2.09
C SER A 99 -11.37 -11.14 -0.86
N MET A 100 -10.72 -10.11 -0.28
CA MET A 100 -9.99 -10.25 0.99
C MET A 100 -10.92 -10.64 2.14
N ARG A 101 -12.08 -9.99 2.23
CA ARG A 101 -13.11 -10.30 3.25
C ARG A 101 -13.66 -11.71 3.06
N GLU A 102 -13.99 -12.10 1.83
CA GLU A 102 -14.50 -13.43 1.48
C GLU A 102 -13.49 -14.53 1.80
N LYS A 103 -12.21 -14.30 1.52
CA LYS A 103 -11.13 -15.25 1.83
C LYS A 103 -11.02 -15.50 3.33
N PHE A 104 -11.08 -14.45 4.15
CA PHE A 104 -11.13 -14.59 5.61
C PHE A 104 -12.41 -15.31 6.06
N ALA A 105 -13.57 -14.98 5.48
CA ALA A 105 -14.85 -15.64 5.78
C ALA A 105 -14.77 -17.16 5.60
N ALA A 106 -14.18 -17.57 4.47
CA ALA A 106 -14.18 -18.96 4.03
C ALA A 106 -13.13 -19.82 4.76
N HIS A 107 -12.02 -19.22 5.17
CA HIS A 107 -10.83 -19.99 5.62
C HIS A 107 -10.27 -19.56 6.97
N GLY A 108 -10.77 -18.48 7.57
CA GLY A 108 -10.20 -17.89 8.76
C GLY A 108 -8.78 -17.37 8.53
N LEU A 109 -7.89 -17.63 9.48
CA LEU A 109 -6.52 -17.13 9.45
C LEU A 109 -5.59 -18.00 8.60
N ASN A 110 -4.75 -17.33 7.81
CA ASN A 110 -3.53 -17.89 7.24
C ASN A 110 -2.45 -17.95 8.34
N LEU A 111 -2.39 -19.09 9.03
CA LEU A 111 -1.49 -19.26 10.18
C LEU A 111 0.00 -19.11 9.82
N ALA A 112 0.41 -19.41 8.58
CA ALA A 112 1.79 -19.20 8.14
C ALA A 112 2.13 -17.71 8.08
N ALA A 113 1.21 -16.88 7.56
CA ALA A 113 1.37 -15.43 7.54
C ALA A 113 1.40 -14.84 8.96
N VAL A 114 0.51 -15.31 9.85
CA VAL A 114 0.49 -14.88 11.26
C VAL A 114 1.81 -15.21 11.96
N ARG A 115 2.35 -16.42 11.79
CA ARG A 115 3.66 -16.82 12.34
C ARG A 115 4.80 -15.96 11.79
N ALA A 116 4.80 -15.70 10.48
CA ALA A 116 5.82 -14.86 9.85
C ALA A 116 5.77 -13.41 10.37
N THR A 117 4.60 -12.87 10.71
CA THR A 117 4.50 -11.53 11.32
C THR A 117 4.84 -11.53 12.80
N ARG A 118 4.51 -12.59 13.54
CA ARG A 118 4.76 -12.72 14.99
C ARG A 118 6.22 -12.48 15.38
N GLN A 119 7.18 -12.85 14.54
CA GLN A 119 8.61 -12.70 14.82
C GLN A 119 9.08 -11.24 15.00
N TYR A 120 8.26 -10.26 14.63
CA TYR A 120 8.57 -8.83 14.77
C TYR A 120 7.88 -8.17 15.97
N TYR A 121 7.36 -8.98 16.89
CA TYR A 121 6.71 -8.51 18.11
C TYR A 121 7.37 -9.14 19.33
N ALA A 122 7.47 -8.36 20.39
CA ALA A 122 7.91 -8.81 21.71
C ALA A 122 6.71 -8.99 22.66
N ASN A 123 6.99 -9.54 23.85
CA ASN A 123 6.03 -9.76 24.93
C ASN A 123 4.80 -10.57 24.46
N LEU A 124 5.08 -11.75 23.90
CA LEU A 124 4.09 -12.65 23.32
C LEU A 124 3.76 -13.86 24.19
N ASP A 125 4.39 -13.98 25.36
CA ASP A 125 4.27 -15.13 26.26
C ASP A 125 3.62 -14.72 27.58
N GLY A 126 2.68 -15.55 28.07
CA GLY A 126 1.97 -15.34 29.34
C GLY A 126 0.50 -14.89 29.20
N PRO A 127 -0.29 -15.02 30.29
CA PRO A 127 -1.72 -14.77 30.28
C PRO A 127 -2.11 -13.28 30.10
N ASN A 128 -1.19 -12.36 30.41
CA ASN A 128 -1.38 -10.91 30.28
C ASN A 128 -0.35 -10.29 29.31
N ALA A 129 0.11 -11.09 28.34
CA ALA A 129 1.03 -10.63 27.30
C ALA A 129 0.38 -9.48 26.50
N THR A 130 1.06 -8.33 26.46
CA THR A 130 0.67 -7.17 25.64
C THR A 130 1.71 -7.05 24.52
N PRO A 131 1.40 -7.56 23.32
CA PRO A 131 2.35 -7.54 22.24
C PRO A 131 2.68 -6.11 21.82
N HIS A 132 3.95 -5.86 21.53
CA HIS A 132 4.41 -4.60 20.97
C HIS A 132 5.44 -4.85 19.86
N PRO A 133 5.46 -4.01 18.82
CA PRO A 133 6.40 -4.17 17.72
C PRO A 133 7.84 -4.00 18.22
N LEU A 134 8.75 -4.78 17.63
CA LEU A 134 10.18 -4.66 17.86
C LEU A 134 10.76 -3.44 17.14
N GLN A 135 11.76 -2.82 17.75
CA GLN A 135 12.69 -1.96 17.04
C GLN A 135 13.49 -2.79 16.04
N TYR A 136 13.87 -2.20 14.90
CA TYR A 136 14.60 -2.90 13.86
C TYR A 136 15.98 -3.42 14.31
N ALA A 137 16.64 -2.73 15.23
CA ALA A 137 17.88 -3.19 15.86
C ALA A 137 17.71 -4.47 16.71
N HIS A 138 16.46 -4.82 17.08
CA HIS A 138 16.13 -6.00 17.88
C HIS A 138 15.47 -7.11 17.05
N PHE A 139 15.47 -7.00 15.73
CA PHE A 139 15.00 -8.08 14.87
C PHE A 139 15.90 -9.33 14.97
N PRO A 140 15.40 -10.52 14.58
CA PRO A 140 16.23 -11.72 14.51
C PRO A 140 17.50 -11.55 13.66
N THR A 141 17.40 -10.68 12.64
CA THR A 141 18.56 -10.07 11.98
C THR A 141 18.41 -8.57 12.10
N PRO A 142 19.18 -7.94 13.01
CA PRO A 142 19.14 -6.51 13.23
C PRO A 142 19.35 -5.73 11.94
N LEU A 143 18.61 -4.63 11.79
CA LEU A 143 18.84 -3.67 10.73
C LEU A 143 19.43 -2.39 11.33
N GLU A 144 20.31 -1.76 10.56
CA GLU A 144 20.92 -0.48 10.91
C GLU A 144 19.90 0.67 10.90
N ASP A 145 20.26 1.76 11.57
CA ASP A 145 19.45 2.98 11.58
C ASP A 145 19.17 3.49 10.16
N GLY A 146 17.90 3.84 9.91
CA GLY A 146 17.47 4.30 8.59
C GLY A 146 17.43 3.19 7.53
N ALA A 147 17.62 1.92 7.87
CA ALA A 147 17.44 0.82 6.93
C ALA A 147 16.00 0.69 6.40
N VAL A 148 15.00 1.19 7.13
CA VAL A 148 13.60 1.17 6.71
C VAL A 148 13.10 2.59 6.52
N ARG A 149 12.64 2.88 5.30
CA ARG A 149 12.29 4.25 4.90
C ARG A 149 11.06 4.23 4.02
N LEU A 150 10.15 5.17 4.26
CA LEU A 150 8.87 5.20 3.56
C LEU A 150 8.31 6.62 3.44
N GLY A 151 7.62 6.84 2.32
CA GLY A 151 6.69 7.95 2.13
C GLY A 151 5.31 7.56 2.61
N VAL A 152 4.67 8.37 3.45
CA VAL A 152 3.35 8.10 4.05
C VAL A 152 2.44 9.32 4.07
N PHE A 153 1.14 9.06 4.09
CA PHE A 153 0.14 10.04 4.55
C PHE A 153 -0.32 9.67 5.96
N LEU A 154 -0.25 10.62 6.89
CA LEU A 154 -0.68 10.41 8.27
C LEU A 154 -2.18 10.69 8.42
N LEU A 155 -2.89 9.78 9.09
CA LEU A 155 -4.31 9.95 9.41
C LEU A 155 -4.54 11.01 10.48
N GLY A 156 -3.48 11.44 11.19
CA GLY A 156 -3.54 12.52 12.18
C GLY A 156 -4.08 13.85 11.65
N SER A 157 -4.03 14.07 10.34
CA SER A 157 -4.67 15.23 9.68
C SER A 157 -6.21 15.15 9.63
N ALA A 158 -6.78 13.98 9.94
CA ALA A 158 -8.21 13.73 10.08
C ALA A 158 -8.53 13.14 11.48
N PRO A 159 -8.41 13.94 12.56
CA PRO A 159 -8.45 13.43 13.94
C PRO A 159 -9.74 12.70 14.29
N SER A 160 -10.90 13.12 13.76
CA SER A 160 -12.17 12.43 13.98
C SER A 160 -12.20 11.05 13.33
N LEU A 161 -11.62 10.89 12.14
CA LEU A 161 -11.51 9.59 11.48
C LEU A 161 -10.50 8.69 12.20
N ALA A 162 -9.37 9.24 12.66
CA ALA A 162 -8.39 8.52 13.46
C ALA A 162 -9.00 7.98 14.76
N ALA A 163 -9.75 8.80 15.50
CA ALA A 163 -10.43 8.38 16.73
C ALA A 163 -11.44 7.25 16.47
N ARG A 164 -12.25 7.37 15.41
CA ARG A 164 -13.21 6.32 15.03
C ARG A 164 -12.52 5.04 14.57
N ALA A 165 -11.35 5.13 13.92
CA ALA A 165 -10.58 3.96 13.53
C ALA A 165 -10.04 3.21 14.75
N VAL A 166 -9.60 3.92 15.79
CA VAL A 166 -9.19 3.33 17.08
C VAL A 166 -10.38 2.63 17.76
N GLU A 167 -11.55 3.30 17.82
CA GLU A 167 -12.77 2.72 18.39
C GLU A 167 -13.20 1.44 17.63
N ALA A 168 -13.18 1.48 16.30
CA ALA A 168 -13.46 0.33 15.46
C ALA A 168 -12.50 -0.83 15.73
N THR A 169 -11.22 -0.53 15.95
CA THR A 169 -10.19 -1.53 16.27
C THR A 169 -10.49 -2.22 17.59
N GLN A 170 -10.83 -1.45 18.62
CA GLN A 170 -11.17 -1.99 19.94
C GLN A 170 -12.42 -2.87 19.87
N GLU A 171 -13.46 -2.45 19.15
CA GLU A 171 -14.69 -3.23 18.98
C GLU A 171 -14.50 -4.51 18.14
N VAL A 172 -13.64 -4.48 17.12
CA VAL A 172 -13.32 -5.69 16.35
C VAL A 172 -12.47 -6.65 17.18
N PHE A 173 -11.50 -6.13 17.94
CA PHE A 173 -10.65 -6.97 18.77
C PHE A 173 -11.35 -7.55 20.00
N SER A 174 -12.39 -6.88 20.53
CA SER A 174 -13.21 -7.45 21.60
C SER A 174 -14.10 -8.61 21.13
N ALA A 175 -14.28 -8.79 19.82
CA ALA A 175 -14.96 -9.95 19.24
C ALA A 175 -14.02 -11.14 18.99
N LEU A 176 -12.70 -10.99 19.19
CA LEU A 176 -11.76 -12.10 19.09
C LEU A 176 -11.88 -13.01 20.33
N PRO A 177 -11.72 -14.34 20.18
CA PRO A 177 -11.68 -15.24 21.32
C PRO A 177 -10.44 -14.98 22.20
N GLU A 178 -10.48 -15.50 23.42
CA GLU A 178 -9.34 -15.38 24.35
C GLU A 178 -8.06 -16.02 23.76
N GLY A 179 -6.93 -15.38 24.04
CA GLY A 179 -5.60 -15.85 23.62
C GLY A 179 -5.21 -15.49 22.19
N MET A 180 -5.96 -14.65 21.48
CA MET A 180 -5.59 -14.24 20.10
C MET A 180 -4.43 -13.22 20.04
N GLN A 181 -4.04 -12.63 21.16
CA GLN A 181 -2.91 -11.69 21.27
C GLN A 181 -2.98 -10.56 20.22
N PRO A 182 -4.06 -9.76 20.22
CA PRO A 182 -4.16 -8.62 19.33
C PRO A 182 -3.19 -7.51 19.73
N HIS A 183 -2.68 -6.79 18.72
CA HIS A 183 -1.94 -5.55 18.86
C HIS A 183 -2.63 -4.47 18.03
N ALA A 184 -3.04 -3.39 18.67
CA ALA A 184 -3.60 -2.22 17.99
C ALA A 184 -2.49 -1.20 17.71
N SER A 185 -2.47 -0.65 16.50
CA SER A 185 -1.59 0.46 16.15
C SER A 185 -1.97 1.70 16.96
N GLY A 186 -0.97 2.46 17.40
CA GLY A 186 -1.19 3.72 18.10
C GLY A 186 -1.89 4.75 17.20
N GLN A 187 -2.71 5.63 17.78
CA GLN A 187 -3.43 6.65 17.01
C GLN A 187 -2.49 7.55 16.19
N THR A 188 -1.31 7.86 16.74
CA THR A 188 -0.26 8.65 16.09
C THR A 188 0.49 7.88 15.01
N ASP A 189 0.36 6.55 14.98
CA ASP A 189 1.01 5.66 14.02
C ASP A 189 0.13 5.34 12.81
N LEU A 190 -1.14 5.75 12.83
CA LEU A 190 -2.08 5.47 11.74
C LEU A 190 -1.66 6.22 10.47
N HIS A 191 -1.20 5.46 9.48
CA HIS A 191 -0.68 5.99 8.23
C HIS A 191 -1.03 5.12 7.03
N LEU A 192 -1.13 5.76 5.86
CA LEU A 192 -1.27 5.12 4.55
C LEU A 192 0.09 5.15 3.87
N THR A 193 0.69 3.97 3.64
CA THR A 193 1.98 3.89 2.96
C THR A 193 1.86 4.17 1.47
N ILE A 194 2.66 5.13 0.99
CA ILE A 194 2.69 5.56 -0.41
C ILE A 194 3.73 4.78 -1.18
N PHE A 195 4.96 4.77 -0.70
CA PHE A 195 6.09 4.14 -1.34
C PHE A 195 7.18 3.85 -0.30
N MET A 196 7.90 2.75 -0.44
CA MET A 196 9.02 2.37 0.42
C MET A 196 10.29 2.31 -0.43
N PRO A 197 11.19 3.32 -0.39
CA PRO A 197 12.51 3.18 -0.99
C PRO A 197 13.25 1.96 -0.42
N SER A 198 13.03 1.66 0.86
CA SER A 198 13.63 0.54 1.57
C SER A 198 12.65 -0.04 2.60
N GLN A 199 12.54 -1.36 2.72
CA GLN A 199 11.60 -2.00 3.66
C GLN A 199 12.27 -3.13 4.45
N PRO A 200 11.68 -3.61 5.57
CA PRO A 200 12.38 -4.51 6.50
C PRO A 200 12.86 -5.82 5.88
N SER A 201 12.09 -6.39 4.93
CA SER A 201 12.46 -7.64 4.26
C SER A 201 13.32 -7.45 3.01
N ASP A 202 13.56 -6.20 2.62
CA ASP A 202 14.22 -5.84 1.36
C ASP A 202 14.88 -4.46 1.57
N PRO A 203 15.87 -4.37 2.48
CA PRO A 203 16.54 -3.12 2.76
C PRO A 203 17.43 -2.71 1.58
N ARG A 204 17.39 -1.43 1.24
CA ARG A 204 18.05 -0.80 0.09
C ARG A 204 18.87 0.39 0.59
N PRO A 205 20.18 0.23 0.84
CA PRO A 205 21.04 1.33 1.27
C PRO A 205 21.05 2.51 0.29
N ASP A 206 21.01 2.22 -1.02
CA ASP A 206 20.92 3.23 -2.08
C ASP A 206 19.79 2.89 -3.07
N PRO A 207 18.59 3.46 -2.93
CA PRO A 207 17.46 3.17 -3.81
C PRO A 207 17.60 3.79 -5.22
N PHE A 208 18.65 4.58 -5.48
CA PHE A 208 18.94 5.15 -6.80
C PHE A 208 19.81 4.23 -7.65
N ALA A 209 20.67 3.43 -7.02
CA ALA A 209 21.45 2.40 -7.69
C ALA A 209 20.53 1.25 -8.13
N PRO A 210 20.65 0.71 -9.35
CA PRO A 210 19.73 -0.35 -9.84
C PRO A 210 19.67 -1.62 -8.99
N ASP A 211 20.75 -1.93 -8.26
CA ASP A 211 20.84 -3.06 -7.32
C ASP A 211 20.39 -2.69 -5.90
N GLY A 212 20.02 -1.44 -5.66
CA GLY A 212 19.65 -0.94 -4.35
C GLY A 212 20.83 -0.60 -3.44
N GLY A 213 22.05 -0.52 -3.97
CA GLY A 213 23.27 -0.37 -3.17
C GLY A 213 23.68 -1.65 -2.47
N LEU A 214 23.22 -2.80 -2.96
CA LEU A 214 23.58 -4.11 -2.43
C LEU A 214 24.76 -4.67 -3.23
N ASP A 215 25.92 -4.83 -2.60
CA ASP A 215 27.05 -5.53 -3.24
C ASP A 215 26.80 -7.05 -3.17
N PRO A 216 26.58 -7.76 -4.30
CA PRO A 216 26.35 -9.20 -4.30
C PRO A 216 27.55 -10.01 -3.76
N LYS A 217 28.75 -9.42 -3.71
CA LYS A 217 29.95 -10.05 -3.14
C LYS A 217 30.06 -9.87 -1.63
N SER A 218 29.25 -9.00 -1.04
CA SER A 218 29.30 -8.66 0.38
C SER A 218 28.46 -9.60 1.26
N ALA A 219 27.90 -10.69 0.75
CA ALA A 219 27.31 -11.71 1.62
C ALA A 219 28.40 -12.49 2.39
N PRO A 220 28.25 -12.75 3.71
CA PRO A 220 27.11 -12.49 4.59
C PRO A 220 27.32 -11.28 5.53
N HIS A 221 27.83 -10.16 5.03
CA HIS A 221 28.00 -8.95 5.82
C HIS A 221 26.64 -8.26 6.11
N PRO A 222 26.54 -7.54 7.23
CA PRO A 222 25.37 -6.71 7.52
C PRO A 222 25.14 -5.71 6.38
N ILE A 223 23.86 -5.52 6.04
CA ILE A 223 23.45 -4.58 5.00
C ILE A 223 23.74 -3.16 5.55
N PRO A 224 24.53 -2.33 4.83
CA PRO A 224 24.97 -1.06 5.37
C PRO A 224 23.79 -0.09 5.55
N ALA A 225 23.94 0.86 6.48
CA ALA A 225 23.06 2.01 6.57
C ALA A 225 23.13 2.86 5.28
N PRO A 226 22.05 3.58 4.92
CA PRO A 226 22.13 4.58 3.86
C PRO A 226 23.11 5.70 4.25
N THR A 227 23.81 6.26 3.26
CA THR A 227 24.68 7.43 3.49
C THR A 227 23.86 8.69 3.76
N ALA A 228 24.48 9.71 4.38
CA ALA A 228 23.81 10.99 4.62
C ALA A 228 23.43 11.69 3.30
N GLU A 229 24.28 11.54 2.28
CA GLU A 229 24.06 12.04 0.92
C GLU A 229 22.86 11.35 0.27
N THR A 230 22.79 10.01 0.33
CA THR A 230 21.66 9.24 -0.17
C THR A 230 20.35 9.65 0.52
N LEU A 231 20.36 9.79 1.85
CA LEU A 231 19.17 10.22 2.60
C LEU A 231 18.72 11.63 2.20
N THR A 232 19.66 12.56 2.05
CA THR A 232 19.37 13.93 1.62
C THR A 232 18.74 13.95 0.22
N GLN A 233 19.30 13.16 -0.72
CA GLN A 233 18.76 13.03 -2.07
C GLN A 233 17.38 12.36 -2.08
N GLU A 234 17.19 11.30 -1.28
CA GLU A 234 15.90 10.60 -1.14
C GLU A 234 14.80 11.57 -0.67
N VAL A 235 15.07 12.33 0.39
CA VAL A 235 14.15 13.37 0.89
C VAL A 235 13.87 14.43 -0.17
N GLN A 236 14.89 14.89 -0.89
CA GLN A 236 14.73 15.91 -1.93
C GLN A 236 13.82 15.42 -3.07
N VAL A 237 13.98 14.17 -3.51
CA VAL A 237 13.10 13.57 -4.53
C VAL A 237 11.65 13.51 -4.06
N PHE A 238 11.40 13.07 -2.83
CA PHE A 238 10.05 13.10 -2.27
C PHE A 238 9.50 14.53 -2.17
N ARG A 239 10.35 15.51 -1.82
CA ARG A 239 9.96 16.92 -1.70
C ARG A 239 9.53 17.50 -3.03
N ASP A 240 10.30 17.27 -4.09
CA ASP A 240 10.01 17.78 -5.44
C ASP A 240 8.72 17.16 -6.00
N LEU A 241 8.51 15.86 -5.77
CA LEU A 241 7.29 15.18 -6.18
C LEU A 241 6.08 15.62 -5.35
N ALA A 242 6.23 15.85 -4.04
CA ALA A 242 5.17 16.39 -3.20
C ALA A 242 4.76 17.81 -3.66
N ALA A 243 5.73 18.67 -3.94
CA ALA A 243 5.51 20.05 -4.37
C ALA A 243 4.77 20.19 -5.71
N THR A 244 4.78 19.14 -6.54
CA THR A 244 4.04 19.09 -7.81
C THR A 244 2.75 18.25 -7.72
N THR A 245 2.56 17.51 -6.63
CA THR A 245 1.40 16.65 -6.41
C THR A 245 0.33 17.37 -5.62
N ARG A 246 -0.83 17.59 -6.23
CA ARG A 246 -2.01 18.06 -5.49
C ARG A 246 -2.48 17.01 -4.48
N PRO A 247 -2.99 17.39 -3.29
CA PRO A 247 -3.49 16.44 -2.30
C PRO A 247 -4.44 15.39 -2.88
N PRO A 248 -4.13 14.09 -2.74
CA PRO A 248 -5.06 13.04 -3.12
C PRO A 248 -6.32 13.09 -2.24
N ARG A 249 -7.49 12.74 -2.81
CA ARG A 249 -8.74 12.64 -2.06
C ARG A 249 -9.09 11.18 -1.90
N PHE A 250 -9.14 10.71 -0.66
CA PHE A 250 -9.53 9.37 -0.32
C PHE A 250 -10.93 9.33 0.27
N GLU A 251 -11.63 8.23 0.06
CA GLU A 251 -12.83 7.89 0.79
C GLU A 251 -12.66 6.52 1.42
N VAL A 252 -13.07 6.39 2.69
CA VAL A 252 -13.14 5.09 3.35
C VAL A 252 -14.12 4.21 2.57
N HIS A 253 -13.65 3.05 2.12
CA HIS A 253 -14.50 2.06 1.47
C HIS A 253 -15.02 1.03 2.47
N SER A 254 -14.10 0.43 3.24
CA SER A 254 -14.43 -0.68 4.13
C SER A 254 -13.41 -0.87 5.23
N LEU A 255 -13.86 -1.46 6.33
CA LEU A 255 -13.02 -2.09 7.33
C LEU A 255 -12.89 -3.58 6.99
N VAL A 256 -11.67 -4.08 6.81
CA VAL A 256 -11.42 -5.46 6.39
C VAL A 256 -10.49 -6.15 7.38
N PHE A 257 -10.93 -7.29 7.89
CA PHE A 257 -10.06 -8.23 8.58
C PHE A 257 -9.54 -9.26 7.57
N ALA A 258 -8.25 -9.18 7.23
CA ALA A 258 -7.63 -10.05 6.25
C ALA A 258 -7.21 -11.38 6.88
N ASP A 259 -7.12 -12.44 6.06
CA ASP A 259 -6.67 -13.77 6.49
C ASP A 259 -5.23 -13.76 7.05
N SER A 260 -4.41 -12.77 6.72
CA SER A 260 -3.11 -12.53 7.36
C SER A 260 -3.19 -12.14 8.84
N GLY A 261 -4.39 -12.05 9.42
CA GLY A 261 -4.62 -11.60 10.79
C GLY A 261 -4.46 -10.08 10.96
N THR A 262 -4.65 -9.31 9.88
CA THR A 262 -4.48 -7.85 9.90
C THR A 262 -5.82 -7.14 9.72
N LEU A 263 -6.11 -6.20 10.62
CA LEU A 263 -7.25 -5.29 10.48
C LEU A 263 -6.83 -4.05 9.69
N LEU A 264 -7.57 -3.76 8.62
CA LEU A 264 -7.25 -2.75 7.63
C LEU A 264 -8.41 -1.78 7.48
N LEU A 265 -8.14 -0.48 7.57
CA LEU A 265 -9.04 0.56 7.06
C LEU A 265 -8.70 0.80 5.60
N CYS A 266 -9.59 0.38 4.70
CA CYS A 266 -9.37 0.41 3.25
C CYS A 266 -9.99 1.64 2.61
N PHE A 267 -9.28 2.22 1.65
CA PHE A 267 -9.65 3.45 0.97
C PHE A 267 -9.76 3.26 -0.54
N VAL A 268 -10.50 4.15 -1.19
CA VAL A 268 -10.41 4.40 -2.63
C VAL A 268 -9.90 5.82 -2.86
N ASP A 269 -9.07 6.03 -3.89
CA ASP A 269 -8.62 7.36 -4.30
C ASP A 269 -9.60 7.93 -5.33
N THR A 270 -10.47 8.85 -4.90
CA THR A 270 -11.45 9.49 -5.76
C THR A 270 -10.83 10.55 -6.67
N SER A 271 -9.61 10.99 -6.37
CA SER A 271 -8.85 11.92 -7.20
C SER A 271 -7.94 11.26 -8.23
N LYS A 272 -7.67 9.95 -8.08
CA LYS A 272 -6.76 9.13 -8.91
C LYS A 272 -5.31 9.64 -8.95
N ARG A 273 -4.91 10.45 -7.97
CA ARG A 273 -3.58 11.09 -7.92
C ARG A 273 -2.51 10.19 -7.34
N LEU A 274 -2.86 9.29 -6.42
CA LEU A 274 -1.91 8.41 -5.75
C LEU A 274 -1.21 7.47 -6.74
N ALA A 275 -1.94 6.93 -7.72
CA ALA A 275 -1.37 6.07 -8.74
C ALA A 275 -0.26 6.79 -9.55
N GLY A 276 -0.51 8.04 -9.93
CA GLY A 276 0.47 8.89 -10.62
C GLY A 276 1.70 9.19 -9.77
N LEU A 277 1.50 9.54 -8.49
CA LEU A 277 2.62 9.77 -7.55
C LEU A 277 3.46 8.50 -7.36
N ARG A 278 2.83 7.33 -7.16
CA ARG A 278 3.53 6.04 -7.03
C ARG A 278 4.32 5.68 -8.29
N ALA A 279 3.78 5.96 -9.47
CA ALA A 279 4.48 5.73 -10.73
C ALA A 279 5.74 6.60 -10.85
N GLN A 280 5.66 7.89 -10.51
CA GLN A 280 6.81 8.79 -10.52
C GLN A 280 7.87 8.40 -9.48
N LEU A 281 7.46 8.02 -8.26
CA LEU A 281 8.37 7.50 -7.25
C LEU A 281 9.09 6.23 -7.70
N ARG A 282 8.39 5.33 -8.39
CA ARG A 282 9.02 4.11 -8.95
C ARG A 282 10.07 4.43 -10.01
N ILE A 283 9.86 5.47 -10.82
CA ILE A 283 10.83 5.92 -11.82
C ILE A 283 12.05 6.54 -11.13
N ALA A 284 11.84 7.32 -10.08
CA ALA A 284 12.91 7.99 -9.35
C ALA A 284 13.79 7.01 -8.53
N PHE A 285 13.17 5.99 -7.93
CA PHE A 285 13.84 5.00 -7.08
C PHE A 285 13.98 3.65 -7.81
N THR A 286 14.85 3.61 -8.81
CA THR A 286 14.99 2.43 -9.69
C THR A 286 15.44 1.15 -8.97
N GLY A 287 16.23 1.29 -7.90
CA GLY A 287 16.60 0.20 -7.00
C GLY A 287 15.86 0.20 -5.67
N GLY A 288 14.76 0.96 -5.57
CA GLY A 288 13.89 0.91 -4.40
C GLY A 288 13.28 -0.48 -4.20
N ALA A 289 12.72 -0.73 -3.02
CA ALA A 289 12.22 -2.06 -2.65
C ALA A 289 11.30 -2.67 -3.74
N ALA A 290 11.56 -3.93 -4.07
CA ALA A 290 10.93 -4.61 -5.19
C ALA A 290 9.41 -4.73 -4.98
N ARG A 291 9.02 -5.17 -3.78
CA ARG A 291 7.61 -5.27 -3.36
C ARG A 291 7.17 -3.98 -2.70
N GLN A 292 6.03 -3.44 -3.16
CA GLN A 292 5.42 -2.23 -2.62
C GLN A 292 4.01 -2.52 -2.11
N SER A 293 3.50 -1.66 -1.23
CA SER A 293 2.08 -1.68 -0.89
C SER A 293 1.27 -1.28 -2.13
N SER A 294 0.47 -2.21 -2.65
CA SER A 294 -0.31 -1.98 -3.86
C SER A 294 -1.75 -1.57 -3.55
N ILE A 295 -2.30 -1.97 -2.40
CA ILE A 295 -3.63 -1.55 -1.96
C ILE A 295 -3.57 -0.26 -1.13
N MET A 296 -4.68 0.49 -1.05
CA MET A 296 -4.76 1.75 -0.29
C MET A 296 -5.39 1.49 1.07
N HIS A 297 -4.56 1.34 2.09
CA HIS A 297 -5.02 1.00 3.43
C HIS A 297 -4.20 1.66 4.52
N ILE A 298 -4.80 1.72 5.70
CA ILE A 298 -4.13 1.96 6.97
C ILE A 298 -4.23 0.68 7.77
N THR A 299 -3.09 0.18 8.26
CA THR A 299 -3.10 -0.93 9.22
C THR A 299 -3.58 -0.39 10.57
N LEU A 300 -4.64 -0.98 11.11
CA LEU A 300 -5.18 -0.62 12.41
C LEU A 300 -4.67 -1.52 13.53
N GLY A 301 -4.32 -2.76 13.19
CA GLY A 301 -3.77 -3.71 14.14
C GLY A 301 -3.61 -5.11 13.56
N ARG A 302 -3.06 -6.00 14.37
CA ARG A 302 -2.73 -7.37 13.99
C ARG A 302 -3.08 -8.35 15.10
N VAL A 303 -3.40 -9.58 14.71
CA VAL A 303 -3.50 -10.76 15.57
C VAL A 303 -2.22 -11.56 15.44
N LEU A 304 -1.64 -11.94 16.58
CA LEU A 304 -0.28 -12.49 16.62
C LEU A 304 -0.24 -13.93 17.15
N ALA A 305 -1.36 -14.45 17.67
CA ALA A 305 -1.48 -15.85 18.03
C ALA A 305 -1.73 -16.70 16.78
N PRO A 306 -0.88 -17.70 16.49
CA PRO A 306 -1.06 -18.59 15.34
C PRO A 306 -2.09 -19.70 15.66
N LYS A 307 -3.28 -19.29 16.11
CA LYS A 307 -4.42 -20.12 16.49
C LYS A 307 -5.54 -19.88 15.48
N GLN A 308 -6.20 -20.94 15.03
CA GLN A 308 -7.33 -20.80 14.11
C GLN A 308 -8.60 -20.35 14.86
N LEU A 309 -9.44 -19.58 14.18
CA LEU A 309 -10.75 -19.14 14.65
C LEU A 309 -11.83 -20.19 14.32
N THR A 310 -12.84 -20.30 15.17
CA THR A 310 -14.05 -21.07 14.83
C THR A 310 -14.89 -20.31 13.80
N ALA A 311 -15.87 -20.98 13.18
CA ALA A 311 -16.81 -20.32 12.28
C ALA A 311 -17.59 -19.19 12.97
N ASP A 312 -17.97 -19.39 14.23
CA ASP A 312 -18.69 -18.39 15.03
C ASP A 312 -17.80 -17.19 15.34
N ASP A 313 -16.53 -17.41 15.68
CA ASP A 313 -15.56 -16.33 15.90
C ASP A 313 -15.34 -15.50 14.62
N ILE A 314 -15.19 -16.17 13.46
CA ILE A 314 -15.05 -15.51 12.15
C ILE A 314 -16.28 -14.65 11.88
N ALA A 315 -17.48 -15.20 12.06
CA ALA A 315 -18.74 -14.49 11.86
C ALA A 315 -18.87 -13.27 12.78
N ALA A 316 -18.47 -13.39 14.06
CA ALA A 316 -18.51 -12.29 15.02
C ALA A 316 -17.56 -11.14 14.62
N VAL A 317 -16.32 -11.46 14.24
CA VAL A 317 -15.34 -10.48 13.75
C VAL A 317 -15.84 -9.79 12.48
N GLN A 318 -16.43 -10.54 11.55
CA GLN A 318 -17.00 -9.99 10.32
C GLN A 318 -18.19 -9.08 10.58
N ALA A 319 -19.10 -9.45 11.48
CA ALA A 319 -20.24 -8.62 11.85
C ALA A 319 -19.79 -7.27 12.42
N LYS A 320 -18.72 -7.25 13.23
CA LYS A 320 -18.09 -6.01 13.70
C LYS A 320 -17.48 -5.19 12.56
N CYS A 321 -16.75 -5.85 11.65
CA CYS A 321 -16.19 -5.18 10.47
C CYS A 321 -17.27 -4.57 9.57
N ASP A 322 -18.37 -5.28 9.32
CA ASP A 322 -19.48 -4.80 8.50
C ASP A 322 -20.22 -3.64 9.17
N THR A 323 -20.46 -3.73 10.49
CA THR A 323 -21.06 -2.64 11.27
C THR A 323 -20.22 -1.36 11.17
N TRP A 324 -18.91 -1.47 11.39
CA TRP A 324 -18.00 -0.33 11.30
C TRP A 324 -17.79 0.16 9.87
N THR A 325 -17.82 -0.75 8.89
CA THR A 325 -17.85 -0.38 7.47
C THR A 325 -19.05 0.50 7.18
N ALA A 326 -20.26 0.15 7.63
CA ALA A 326 -21.45 0.97 7.44
C ALA A 326 -21.34 2.35 8.09
N LYS A 327 -20.69 2.45 9.26
CA LYS A 327 -20.48 3.72 9.98
C LYS A 327 -19.44 4.63 9.32
N LEU A 328 -18.41 4.07 8.68
CA LEU A 328 -17.24 4.82 8.19
C LEU A 328 -17.24 5.04 6.68
N ARG A 329 -17.94 4.19 5.90
CA ARG A 329 -17.95 4.25 4.45
C ARG A 329 -18.32 5.65 3.94
N GLY A 330 -17.58 6.13 2.96
CA GLY A 330 -17.74 7.46 2.38
C GLY A 330 -17.12 8.59 3.21
N THR A 331 -16.55 8.32 4.39
CA THR A 331 -15.82 9.35 5.13
C THR A 331 -14.60 9.77 4.31
N ALA A 332 -14.52 11.06 4.00
CA ALA A 332 -13.43 11.63 3.23
C ALA A 332 -12.15 11.79 4.07
N PHE A 333 -11.01 11.59 3.43
CA PHE A 333 -9.68 11.83 3.97
C PHE A 333 -8.83 12.52 2.90
N THR A 334 -8.34 13.72 3.18
CA THR A 334 -7.38 14.44 2.31
C THR A 334 -6.16 14.74 3.16
N PRO A 335 -4.97 14.22 2.80
CA PRO A 335 -3.76 14.48 3.57
C PRO A 335 -3.31 15.92 3.38
N ASP A 336 -2.78 16.51 4.44
CA ASP A 336 -2.23 17.88 4.44
C ASP A 336 -0.79 17.94 3.93
N ALA A 337 -0.05 16.82 4.06
CA ALA A 337 1.34 16.69 3.66
C ALA A 337 1.69 15.23 3.34
N LEU A 338 2.73 15.06 2.54
CA LEU A 338 3.49 13.81 2.45
C LEU A 338 4.54 13.81 3.55
N TRP A 339 4.77 12.66 4.17
CA TRP A 339 5.82 12.50 5.18
C TRP A 339 6.86 11.51 4.68
N HIS A 340 8.13 11.90 4.72
CA HIS A 340 9.23 10.94 4.65
C HIS A 340 9.55 10.48 6.07
N VAL A 341 9.69 9.17 6.26
CA VAL A 341 9.89 8.54 7.57
C VAL A 341 11.09 7.60 7.47
N GLN A 342 12.05 7.76 8.37
CA GLN A 342 13.04 6.74 8.71
C GLN A 342 12.51 5.99 9.92
N GLU A 343 11.85 4.86 9.66
CA GLU A 343 11.11 4.11 10.67
C GLU A 343 12.08 3.32 11.57
N LEU A 344 11.90 3.41 12.89
CA LEU A 344 12.72 2.71 13.88
C LEU A 344 12.06 1.44 14.42
N THR A 345 10.73 1.42 14.43
CA THR A 345 9.93 0.37 15.06
C THR A 345 8.98 -0.23 14.04
N PHE A 346 8.85 -1.55 14.01
CA PHE A 346 8.06 -2.24 12.99
C PHE A 346 6.60 -1.76 12.92
N THR A 347 6.16 -1.38 11.72
CA THR A 347 4.78 -0.99 11.40
C THR A 347 4.28 0.26 12.13
N SER A 348 5.19 1.12 12.59
CA SER A 348 4.88 2.43 13.17
C SER A 348 5.34 3.56 12.24
N VAL A 349 5.20 4.81 12.69
CA VAL A 349 5.93 5.93 12.06
C VAL A 349 6.84 6.62 13.07
N ASP A 350 7.30 5.84 14.05
CA ASP A 350 8.29 6.28 15.02
C ASP A 350 9.67 6.39 14.37
N GLY A 351 10.42 7.42 14.72
CA GLY A 351 11.72 7.75 14.14
C GLY A 351 11.81 9.16 13.54
N LYS A 352 12.84 9.37 12.70
CA LYS A 352 13.07 10.66 12.04
C LYS A 352 12.01 10.87 10.97
N ARG A 353 11.39 12.04 10.97
CA ARG A 353 10.30 12.38 10.04
C ARG A 353 10.49 13.76 9.46
N GLU A 354 10.23 13.86 8.17
CA GLU A 354 10.21 15.13 7.46
C GLU A 354 8.86 15.36 6.81
N ARG A 355 8.24 16.50 7.13
CA ARG A 355 6.98 16.94 6.53
C ARG A 355 7.28 17.62 5.19
N LEU A 356 6.62 17.15 4.13
CA LEU A 356 6.79 17.61 2.76
C LEU A 356 5.45 18.18 2.26
N ALA A 357 5.46 19.47 1.90
CA ALA A 357 4.24 20.16 1.49
C ALA A 357 3.72 19.63 0.16
N LEU A 358 2.40 19.39 0.10
CA LEU A 358 1.69 19.06 -1.15
C LEU A 358 1.25 20.34 -1.86
N ASN A 359 1.11 20.27 -3.18
CA ASN A 359 0.67 21.39 -4.01
C ASN A 359 -0.79 21.80 -3.73
N GLN A 360 -1.03 22.99 -3.18
CA GLN A 360 -2.38 23.44 -2.83
C GLN A 360 -3.17 24.08 -3.99
N ASP A 361 -2.50 24.38 -5.13
CA ASP A 361 -3.06 25.10 -6.27
C ASP A 361 -3.66 24.19 -7.34
#